data_AF-A0A8C5FKX3-F1
#
_entry.id   AF-A0A8C5FKX3-F1
#
_cell.length_a   1.000
_cell.length_b   1.000
_cell.length_c   1.000
_cell.angle_alpha   90.00
_cell.angle_beta   90.00
_cell.angle_gamma   90.00
#
_symmetry.space_group_name_H-M   'P 1'
#
loop_
_entity.id
_entity.type
_entity.pdbx_description
1 polymer ?
#
loop_
_entity_poly.entity_id
_entity_poly.type
_entity_poly.pdbx_seq_one_letter_code
_entity_poly.pdbx_strand_id
1 'polypeptide(L)'
;MAGKTKPVTAGDKPDTIDDAELALEGINMLLNNGFKESDDLFKAHRNHSPLMSFGASFVSFLNAMMTFEEEKMQTAFEDLKATERLCESENAGVIETIKNKLKRNVDSQRSWLAMLNRLQRQIIIADCQVYLAVLSFIKQELSAYIKGGWLLRKAWKMYNKCYSDITHLQEGGQRRPSDAQGSASPTPSSRSQQSLGDTPADTPAPVPAPVPAPGRVPDAGHSEALDRLKGSVSFGYGLFHLCISMVPPHLLKIVNLLGFPGDRLQGLAALAYASESKDMKAPLATLALLWYHTVVQPFFALDGADTQAGLLEAKDILQRREPVYPNSSLFMFFKGRVQRLEGLISHALTSFSNALELATDQREIQHVCLYEIGWCSMIELSFTDAYRAFERLKSESRWSQCYYAYLTGVCQGASGDLEGAAAVLKDVQRLFKRKNNQIELFSLKRAEKLRKPRPSKDLCSLAVIEVLYLWKALANCSVPKLQTMIQILQGIEDASCAGLKHLLLGAIHRTLHNTKDAIQHFQLAERDEVGCLSNSYVQPYSCYEVACVLLDSPEAAERGRALMLQAKEEYAGYDFENRLHVRIHSALASTRAEAPQ
;
A
#
# COMPACT_ATOMS: atom_id res chain seq x y z
N MET A 1 -27.36 -26.31 32.31
CA MET A 1 -28.82 -26.42 32.57
C MET A 1 -29.55 -25.99 31.31
N ALA A 2 -30.65 -26.66 30.94
CA ALA A 2 -31.38 -26.35 29.71
C ALA A 2 -32.32 -25.13 29.90
N GLY A 3 -32.17 -24.10 29.05
CA GLY A 3 -33.08 -22.96 28.96
C GLY A 3 -34.15 -23.21 27.89
N LYS A 4 -35.43 -23.01 28.24
CA LYS A 4 -36.58 -23.32 27.37
C LYS A 4 -36.75 -22.29 26.24
N THR A 5 -36.97 -22.77 25.02
CA THR A 5 -37.48 -21.99 23.89
C THR A 5 -38.91 -21.51 24.13
N LYS A 6 -39.20 -20.25 23.79
CA LYS A 6 -40.57 -19.73 23.63
C LYS A 6 -41.04 -19.91 22.17
N PRO A 7 -42.34 -20.08 21.91
CA PRO A 7 -42.86 -20.19 20.55
C PRO A 7 -42.89 -18.83 19.85
N VAL A 8 -42.55 -18.82 18.57
CA VAL A 8 -42.65 -17.64 17.69
C VAL A 8 -44.11 -17.44 17.29
N THR A 9 -44.65 -16.25 17.53
CA THR A 9 -45.96 -15.84 17.00
C THR A 9 -45.80 -15.37 15.56
N ALA A 10 -46.48 -16.04 14.62
CA ALA A 10 -46.43 -15.68 13.20
C ALA A 10 -46.98 -14.27 12.96
N GLY A 11 -46.10 -13.35 12.56
CA GLY A 11 -46.46 -11.95 12.29
C GLY A 11 -45.38 -11.13 11.58
N ASP A 12 -44.31 -11.76 11.12
CA ASP A 12 -43.21 -11.05 10.47
C ASP A 12 -43.52 -10.78 8.99
N LYS A 13 -43.31 -9.52 8.59
CA LYS A 13 -43.15 -9.16 7.18
C LYS A 13 -41.87 -9.85 6.70
N PRO A 14 -41.75 -10.24 5.41
CA PRO A 14 -40.49 -10.79 4.92
C PRO A 14 -39.37 -9.79 5.17
N ASP A 15 -38.35 -10.20 5.92
CA ASP A 15 -37.19 -9.38 6.24
C ASP A 15 -36.55 -8.91 4.93
N THR A 16 -36.66 -7.61 4.65
CA THR A 16 -36.00 -6.98 3.52
C THR A 16 -34.53 -6.84 3.87
N ILE A 17 -33.74 -7.86 3.51
CA ILE A 17 -32.29 -7.89 3.65
C ILE A 17 -31.70 -6.58 3.09
N ASP A 18 -31.01 -5.82 3.94
CA ASP A 18 -30.19 -4.71 3.46
C ASP A 18 -28.85 -5.25 2.95
N ASP A 19 -28.73 -5.36 1.63
CA ASP A 19 -27.51 -5.80 0.96
C ASP A 19 -26.26 -5.01 1.40
N ALA A 20 -26.40 -3.75 1.82
CA ALA A 20 -25.27 -2.94 2.23
C ALA A 20 -24.76 -3.30 3.62
N GLU A 21 -25.68 -3.54 4.56
CA GLU A 21 -25.33 -4.05 5.90
C GLU A 21 -24.75 -5.46 5.79
N LEU A 22 -25.39 -6.35 5.01
CA LEU A 22 -24.93 -7.71 4.79
C LEU A 22 -23.57 -7.78 4.07
N ALA A 23 -23.32 -6.90 3.10
CA ALA A 23 -22.02 -6.81 2.44
C ALA A 23 -20.92 -6.27 3.39
N LEU A 24 -21.25 -5.33 4.29
CA LEU A 24 -20.31 -4.87 5.31
C LEU A 24 -20.04 -5.96 6.35
N GLU A 25 -21.05 -6.70 6.79
CA GLU A 25 -20.91 -7.88 7.66
C GLU A 25 -19.97 -8.91 7.04
N GLY A 26 -20.17 -9.26 5.75
CA GLY A 26 -19.30 -10.19 5.03
C GLY A 26 -17.84 -9.75 4.98
N ILE A 27 -17.55 -8.45 4.85
CA ILE A 27 -16.16 -7.94 4.93
C ILE A 27 -15.64 -7.92 6.37
N ASN A 28 -16.48 -7.63 7.36
CA ASN A 28 -16.08 -7.69 8.78
C ASN A 28 -15.76 -9.13 9.23
N MET A 29 -16.49 -10.14 8.73
CA MET A 29 -16.16 -11.55 8.91
C MET A 29 -14.78 -11.86 8.34
N LEU A 30 -14.53 -11.49 7.07
CA LEU A 30 -13.25 -11.68 6.38
C LEU A 30 -12.07 -11.14 7.21
N LEU A 31 -12.19 -9.92 7.74
CA LEU A 31 -11.12 -9.30 8.52
C LEU A 31 -10.98 -9.86 9.94
N ASN A 32 -12.03 -10.44 10.52
CA ASN A 32 -11.99 -11.13 11.81
C ASN A 32 -11.66 -12.63 11.68
N ASN A 33 -10.83 -12.99 10.68
CA ASN A 33 -10.38 -14.35 10.35
C ASN A 33 -11.48 -15.30 9.82
N GLY A 34 -12.73 -14.85 9.71
CA GLY A 34 -13.88 -15.60 9.18
C GLY A 34 -13.92 -15.61 7.65
N PHE A 35 -12.85 -16.08 7.01
CA PHE A 35 -12.70 -16.09 5.55
C PHE A 35 -13.72 -17.01 4.87
N LYS A 36 -14.00 -18.16 5.47
CA LYS A 36 -14.94 -19.13 4.91
C LYS A 36 -16.37 -18.66 5.09
N GLU A 37 -16.69 -18.11 6.26
CA GLU A 37 -17.98 -17.53 6.62
C GLU A 37 -18.33 -16.36 5.68
N SER A 38 -17.35 -15.50 5.39
CA SER A 38 -17.47 -14.43 4.39
C SER A 38 -17.76 -14.98 2.98
N ASP A 39 -16.98 -15.97 2.52
CA ASP A 39 -17.12 -16.59 1.21
C ASP A 39 -18.48 -17.30 1.05
N ASP A 40 -18.91 -18.06 2.06
CA ASP A 40 -20.21 -18.75 2.10
C ASP A 40 -21.38 -17.74 2.10
N LEU A 41 -21.29 -16.65 2.89
CA LEU A 41 -22.28 -15.55 2.92
C LEU A 41 -22.42 -14.89 1.54
N PHE A 42 -21.30 -14.51 0.93
CA PHE A 42 -21.31 -13.85 -0.37
C PHE A 42 -21.75 -14.79 -1.50
N LYS A 43 -21.40 -16.08 -1.46
CA LYS A 43 -21.89 -17.09 -2.41
C LYS A 43 -23.39 -17.29 -2.32
N ALA A 44 -23.94 -17.40 -1.11
CA ALA A 44 -25.37 -17.56 -0.88
C ALA A 44 -26.20 -16.40 -1.47
N HIS A 45 -25.65 -15.17 -1.46
CA HIS A 45 -26.35 -13.97 -1.92
C HIS A 45 -25.86 -13.44 -3.28
N ARG A 46 -24.93 -14.12 -3.96
CA ARG A 46 -24.27 -13.67 -5.21
C ARG A 46 -25.24 -13.21 -6.30
N ASN A 47 -26.42 -13.82 -6.38
CA ASN A 47 -27.44 -13.53 -7.39
C ASN A 47 -28.57 -12.59 -6.93
N HIS A 48 -28.55 -12.11 -5.67
CA HIS A 48 -29.61 -11.22 -5.18
C HIS A 48 -29.47 -9.79 -5.70
N SER A 49 -28.24 -9.26 -5.77
CA SER A 49 -28.00 -7.91 -6.28
C SER A 49 -26.58 -7.70 -6.81
N PRO A 50 -26.33 -6.59 -7.54
CA PRO A 50 -24.99 -6.25 -8.00
C PRO A 50 -23.97 -6.06 -6.88
N LEU A 51 -24.40 -5.64 -5.69
CA LEU A 51 -23.51 -5.41 -4.54
C LEU A 51 -23.03 -6.75 -3.95
N MET A 52 -23.94 -7.72 -3.79
CA MET A 52 -23.58 -9.06 -3.33
C MET A 52 -22.81 -9.86 -4.40
N SER A 53 -23.15 -9.69 -5.68
CA SER A 53 -22.35 -10.20 -6.82
C SER A 53 -20.92 -9.65 -6.80
N PHE A 54 -20.77 -8.35 -6.52
CA PHE A 54 -19.47 -7.70 -6.39
C PHE A 54 -18.69 -8.24 -5.18
N GLY A 55 -19.30 -8.35 -4.00
CA GLY A 55 -18.65 -8.88 -2.80
C GLY A 55 -18.11 -10.31 -3.01
N ALA A 56 -18.92 -11.19 -3.61
CA ALA A 56 -18.48 -12.53 -3.98
C ALA A 56 -17.31 -12.50 -4.99
N SER A 57 -17.37 -11.63 -6.00
CA SER A 57 -16.29 -11.50 -7.00
C SER A 57 -15.02 -10.87 -6.42
N PHE A 58 -15.16 -10.04 -5.38
CA PHE A 58 -14.04 -9.48 -4.61
C PHE A 58 -13.35 -10.54 -3.75
N VAL A 59 -14.11 -11.45 -3.10
CA VAL A 59 -13.53 -12.59 -2.37
C VAL A 59 -12.79 -13.54 -3.33
N SER A 60 -13.37 -13.88 -4.49
CA SER A 60 -12.68 -14.61 -5.56
C SER A 60 -11.38 -13.93 -5.98
N PHE A 61 -11.40 -12.61 -6.17
CA PHE A 61 -10.23 -11.81 -6.51
C PHE A 61 -9.16 -11.84 -5.41
N LEU A 62 -9.51 -11.64 -4.14
CA LEU A 62 -8.55 -11.71 -3.04
C LEU A 62 -7.89 -13.10 -2.93
N ASN A 63 -8.66 -14.18 -3.01
CA ASN A 63 -8.14 -15.55 -2.99
C ASN A 63 -7.15 -15.79 -4.15
N ALA A 64 -7.48 -15.31 -5.36
CA ALA A 64 -6.60 -15.38 -6.52
C ALA A 64 -5.30 -14.56 -6.35
N MET A 65 -5.39 -13.34 -5.80
CA MET A 65 -4.25 -12.46 -5.54
C MET A 65 -3.30 -13.04 -4.49
N MET A 66 -3.85 -13.63 -3.43
CA MET A 66 -3.10 -14.23 -2.33
C MET A 66 -2.38 -15.50 -2.79
N THR A 67 -3.12 -16.46 -3.33
CA THR A 67 -2.59 -17.79 -3.68
C THR A 67 -1.76 -17.82 -4.96
N PHE A 68 -1.97 -16.86 -5.88
CA PHE A 68 -1.27 -16.76 -7.16
C PHE A 68 -1.41 -18.06 -8.01
N GLU A 69 -2.62 -18.62 -8.02
CA GLU A 69 -2.99 -19.81 -8.80
C GLU A 69 -3.70 -19.41 -10.09
N GLU A 70 -3.23 -19.89 -11.24
CA GLU A 70 -3.76 -19.48 -12.56
C GLU A 70 -5.26 -19.77 -12.71
N GLU A 71 -5.72 -20.92 -12.22
CA GLU A 71 -7.14 -21.29 -12.20
C GLU A 71 -7.99 -20.32 -11.37
N LYS A 72 -7.51 -19.88 -10.20
CA LYS A 72 -8.19 -18.89 -9.37
C LYS A 72 -8.16 -17.50 -9.98
N MET A 73 -7.04 -17.10 -10.59
CA MET A 73 -6.95 -15.84 -11.35
C MET A 73 -7.92 -15.81 -12.54
N GLN A 74 -8.12 -16.94 -13.21
CA GLN A 74 -9.10 -17.07 -14.29
C GLN A 74 -10.54 -17.03 -13.75
N THR A 75 -10.84 -17.74 -12.66
CA THR A 75 -12.14 -17.70 -11.98
C THR A 75 -12.49 -16.28 -11.53
N ALA A 76 -11.57 -15.59 -10.87
CA ALA A 76 -11.74 -14.19 -10.46
C ALA A 76 -11.97 -13.25 -11.66
N PHE A 77 -11.26 -13.46 -12.78
CA PHE A 77 -11.47 -12.67 -14.01
C PHE A 77 -12.89 -12.86 -14.56
N GLU A 78 -13.39 -14.10 -14.58
CA GLU A 78 -14.74 -14.44 -15.06
C GLU A 78 -15.82 -13.89 -14.13
N ASP A 79 -15.65 -14.03 -12.81
CA ASP A 79 -16.54 -13.48 -11.79
C ASP A 79 -16.68 -11.96 -11.87
N LEU A 80 -15.57 -11.24 -12.01
CA LEU A 80 -15.56 -9.79 -12.21
C LEU A 80 -16.25 -9.38 -13.53
N LYS A 81 -16.10 -10.18 -14.59
CA LYS A 81 -16.80 -9.95 -15.87
C LYS A 81 -18.28 -10.28 -15.82
N ALA A 82 -18.71 -11.25 -15.03
CA ALA A 82 -20.12 -11.50 -14.77
C ALA A 82 -20.76 -10.31 -14.02
N THR A 83 -20.09 -9.80 -12.98
CA THR A 83 -20.54 -8.62 -12.22
C THR A 83 -20.59 -7.36 -13.08
N GLU A 84 -19.60 -7.10 -13.93
CA GLU A 84 -19.64 -5.95 -14.87
C GLU A 84 -20.87 -6.02 -15.78
N ARG A 85 -21.16 -7.19 -16.38
CA ARG A 85 -22.34 -7.39 -17.24
C ARG A 85 -23.67 -7.18 -16.49
N LEU A 86 -23.77 -7.65 -15.25
CA LEU A 86 -24.95 -7.44 -14.38
C LEU A 86 -25.19 -5.95 -14.09
N CYS A 87 -24.12 -5.17 -13.91
CA CYS A 87 -24.21 -3.71 -13.76
C CYS A 87 -24.59 -3.00 -15.07
N GLU A 88 -24.17 -3.52 -16.24
CA GLU A 88 -24.44 -2.94 -17.56
C GLU A 88 -25.85 -3.27 -18.10
N SER A 89 -26.37 -4.49 -17.89
CA SER A 89 -27.61 -4.98 -18.51
C SER A 89 -28.86 -4.17 -18.15
N GLU A 90 -28.96 -3.65 -16.92
CA GLU A 90 -30.09 -2.81 -16.50
C GLU A 90 -30.01 -1.36 -16.99
N ASN A 91 -28.84 -0.86 -17.41
CA ASN A 91 -28.76 0.46 -18.04
C ASN A 91 -29.40 0.48 -19.44
N ALA A 92 -29.48 -0.68 -20.13
CA ALA A 92 -30.05 -0.78 -21.47
C ALA A 92 -31.58 -0.64 -21.48
N GLY A 93 -32.29 -1.28 -20.52
CA GLY A 93 -33.77 -1.28 -20.47
C GLY A 93 -34.42 0.09 -20.21
N VAL A 94 -33.64 1.07 -19.74
CA VAL A 94 -34.13 2.43 -19.50
C VAL A 94 -34.32 3.22 -20.80
N ILE A 95 -33.52 2.93 -21.85
CA ILE A 95 -33.59 3.66 -23.14
C ILE A 95 -34.92 3.38 -23.86
N GLU A 96 -35.45 2.16 -23.75
CA GLU A 96 -36.73 1.79 -24.36
C GLU A 96 -37.94 2.41 -23.63
N THR A 97 -37.80 2.66 -22.32
CA THR A 97 -38.90 3.16 -21.47
C THR A 97 -39.15 4.67 -21.61
N ILE A 98 -38.13 5.45 -22.02
CA ILE A 98 -38.22 6.91 -22.20
C ILE A 98 -39.27 7.31 -23.23
N LYS A 99 -39.65 6.42 -24.16
CA LYS A 99 -40.59 6.74 -25.24
C LYS A 99 -42.06 6.86 -24.79
N ASN A 100 -42.44 6.41 -23.58
CA ASN A 100 -43.86 6.12 -23.27
C ASN A 100 -44.47 6.67 -21.96
N LYS A 101 -43.78 7.45 -21.10
CA LYS A 101 -44.39 7.95 -19.84
C LYS A 101 -44.16 9.44 -19.52
N LEU A 102 -44.78 10.30 -20.33
CA LEU A 102 -45.16 11.65 -19.92
C LEU A 102 -46.41 11.61 -19.01
N LYS A 103 -46.26 11.20 -17.75
CA LYS A 103 -47.33 11.34 -16.74
C LYS A 103 -46.73 11.63 -15.37
N ARG A 104 -46.93 12.85 -14.88
CA ARG A 104 -46.19 13.46 -13.77
C ARG A 104 -47.03 13.49 -12.49
N ASN A 105 -46.52 12.94 -11.38
CA ASN A 105 -46.64 13.44 -9.98
C ASN A 105 -46.45 12.35 -8.88
N VAL A 106 -46.00 11.12 -9.19
CA VAL A 106 -45.71 10.08 -8.16
C VAL A 106 -44.21 9.71 -8.13
N ASP A 107 -43.41 10.27 -9.03
CA ASP A 107 -42.16 9.63 -9.48
C ASP A 107 -40.86 10.14 -8.85
N SER A 108 -40.91 11.13 -7.95
CA SER A 108 -39.70 11.72 -7.35
C SER A 108 -38.89 10.70 -6.52
N GLN A 109 -39.56 9.89 -5.72
CA GLN A 109 -38.92 8.86 -4.87
C GLN A 109 -38.25 7.78 -5.73
N ARG A 110 -38.96 7.30 -6.77
CA ARG A 110 -38.45 6.29 -7.71
C ARG A 110 -37.29 6.82 -8.55
N SER A 111 -37.34 8.08 -8.96
CA SER A 111 -36.25 8.76 -9.67
C SER A 111 -34.97 8.84 -8.83
N TRP A 112 -35.09 9.21 -7.54
CA TRP A 112 -33.96 9.24 -6.62
C TRP A 112 -33.35 7.87 -6.39
N LEU A 113 -34.16 6.86 -6.08
CA LEU A 113 -33.67 5.48 -5.88
C LEU A 113 -33.01 4.92 -7.15
N ALA A 114 -33.58 5.18 -8.33
CA ALA A 114 -32.96 4.80 -9.61
C ALA A 114 -31.60 5.50 -9.84
N MET A 115 -31.46 6.75 -9.41
CA MET A 115 -30.19 7.49 -9.48
C MET A 115 -29.13 6.91 -8.53
N LEU A 116 -29.49 6.60 -7.27
CA LEU A 116 -28.60 5.93 -6.31
C LEU A 116 -28.14 4.56 -6.84
N ASN A 117 -29.07 3.75 -7.36
CA ASN A 117 -28.76 2.45 -7.95
C ASN A 117 -27.83 2.58 -9.18
N ARG A 118 -28.02 3.61 -10.01
CA ARG A 118 -27.12 3.89 -11.15
C ARG A 118 -25.71 4.26 -10.67
N LEU A 119 -25.58 5.09 -9.64
CA LEU A 119 -24.30 5.46 -9.04
C LEU A 119 -23.60 4.23 -8.44
N GLN A 120 -24.32 3.39 -7.69
CA GLN A 120 -23.78 2.14 -7.13
C GLN A 120 -23.23 1.22 -8.23
N ARG A 121 -23.99 1.00 -9.31
CA ARG A 121 -23.54 0.19 -10.46
C ARG A 121 -22.31 0.79 -11.15
N GLN A 122 -22.23 2.11 -11.28
CA GLN A 122 -21.05 2.78 -11.87
C GLN A 122 -19.80 2.62 -10.98
N ILE A 123 -19.94 2.72 -9.66
CA ILE A 123 -18.83 2.47 -8.73
C ILE A 123 -18.37 1.01 -8.81
N ILE A 124 -19.30 0.04 -8.80
CA ILE A 124 -19.00 -1.40 -8.94
C ILE A 124 -18.29 -1.71 -10.27
N ILE A 125 -18.70 -1.11 -11.39
CA ILE A 125 -18.00 -1.29 -12.68
C ILE A 125 -16.58 -0.72 -12.60
N ALA A 126 -16.38 0.41 -11.93
CA ALA A 126 -15.05 1.01 -11.72
C ALA A 126 -14.16 0.09 -10.86
N ASP A 127 -14.69 -0.45 -9.76
CA ASP A 127 -14.01 -1.43 -8.91
C ASP A 127 -13.59 -2.67 -9.73
N CYS A 128 -14.52 -3.21 -10.55
CA CYS A 128 -14.22 -4.32 -11.45
C CYS A 128 -13.11 -3.98 -12.45
N GLN A 129 -13.07 -2.76 -13.00
CA GLN A 129 -11.97 -2.36 -13.89
C GLN A 129 -10.62 -2.33 -13.16
N VAL A 130 -10.56 -1.88 -11.91
CA VAL A 130 -9.32 -1.89 -11.11
C VAL A 130 -8.83 -3.32 -10.90
N TYR A 131 -9.70 -4.22 -10.45
CA TYR A 131 -9.29 -5.60 -10.16
C TYR A 131 -8.90 -6.37 -11.44
N LEU A 132 -9.60 -6.13 -12.56
CA LEU A 132 -9.21 -6.65 -13.88
C LEU A 132 -7.88 -6.06 -14.38
N ALA A 133 -7.54 -4.83 -14.02
CA ALA A 133 -6.24 -4.24 -14.33
C ALA A 133 -5.12 -4.91 -13.52
N VAL A 134 -5.33 -5.13 -12.21
CA VAL A 134 -4.38 -5.83 -11.34
C VAL A 134 -4.12 -7.26 -11.84
N LEU A 135 -5.17 -8.03 -12.16
CA LEU A 135 -5.05 -9.36 -12.77
C LEU A 135 -4.32 -9.33 -14.13
N SER A 136 -4.41 -8.22 -14.88
CA SER A 136 -3.65 -8.06 -16.13
C SER A 136 -2.16 -7.81 -15.86
N PHE A 137 -1.83 -6.95 -14.89
CA PHE A 137 -0.43 -6.65 -14.54
C PHE A 137 0.35 -7.85 -14.00
N ILE A 138 -0.33 -8.78 -13.32
CA ILE A 138 0.26 -10.04 -12.84
C ILE A 138 0.87 -10.88 -13.97
N LYS A 139 0.32 -10.82 -15.19
CA LYS A 139 0.82 -11.61 -16.33
C LYS A 139 2.20 -11.19 -16.83
N GLN A 140 2.68 -10.01 -16.42
CA GLN A 140 4.02 -9.47 -16.74
C GLN A 140 4.35 -9.32 -18.24
N GLU A 141 3.33 -9.33 -19.11
CA GLU A 141 3.46 -9.09 -20.55
C GLU A 141 3.23 -7.62 -20.92
N LEU A 142 3.94 -7.12 -21.95
CA LEU A 142 3.78 -5.73 -22.44
C LEU A 142 2.34 -5.42 -22.89
N SER A 143 1.70 -6.35 -23.60
CA SER A 143 0.29 -6.31 -23.97
C SER A 143 -0.64 -6.17 -22.76
N ALA A 144 -0.33 -6.91 -21.68
CA ALA A 144 -1.11 -6.92 -20.45
C ALA A 144 -0.91 -5.63 -19.63
N TYR A 145 0.29 -5.03 -19.64
CA TYR A 145 0.54 -3.70 -19.06
C TYR A 145 -0.26 -2.61 -19.79
N ILE A 146 -0.29 -2.62 -21.14
CA ILE A 146 -1.09 -1.66 -21.92
C ILE A 146 -2.59 -1.83 -21.61
N LYS A 147 -3.09 -3.06 -21.59
CA LYS A 147 -4.47 -3.39 -21.24
C LYS A 147 -4.83 -2.94 -19.82
N GLY A 148 -4.00 -3.24 -18.84
CA GLY A 148 -4.21 -2.84 -17.44
C GLY A 148 -4.20 -1.32 -17.28
N GLY A 149 -3.28 -0.61 -17.94
CA GLY A 149 -3.25 0.85 -17.98
C GLY A 149 -4.54 1.46 -18.56
N TRP A 150 -5.10 0.86 -19.61
CA TRP A 150 -6.39 1.28 -20.17
C TRP A 150 -7.59 0.96 -19.25
N LEU A 151 -7.57 -0.17 -18.54
CA LEU A 151 -8.61 -0.53 -17.57
C LEU A 151 -8.62 0.44 -16.37
N LEU A 152 -7.44 0.75 -15.80
CA LEU A 152 -7.30 1.86 -14.85
C LEU A 152 -7.80 3.18 -15.46
N ARG A 153 -7.61 3.38 -16.77
CA ARG A 153 -8.08 4.57 -17.49
C ARG A 153 -9.61 4.71 -17.51
N LYS A 154 -10.33 3.60 -17.67
CA LYS A 154 -11.79 3.54 -17.55
C LYS A 154 -12.21 3.76 -16.09
N ALA A 155 -11.56 3.08 -15.14
CA ALA A 155 -11.87 3.14 -13.72
C ALA A 155 -11.84 4.57 -13.15
N TRP A 156 -10.73 5.31 -13.31
CA TRP A 156 -10.60 6.67 -12.78
C TRP A 156 -11.72 7.58 -13.27
N LYS A 157 -12.00 7.58 -14.57
CA LYS A 157 -13.03 8.47 -15.16
C LYS A 157 -14.40 8.23 -14.52
N MET A 158 -14.69 6.98 -14.15
CA MET A 158 -15.92 6.60 -13.46
C MET A 158 -15.90 7.05 -11.99
N TYR A 159 -14.82 6.80 -11.24
CA TYR A 159 -14.68 7.28 -9.86
C TYR A 159 -14.76 8.80 -9.76
N ASN A 160 -13.96 9.54 -10.54
CA ASN A 160 -13.93 11.00 -10.52
C ASN A 160 -15.29 11.61 -10.86
N LYS A 161 -16.01 11.03 -11.83
CA LYS A 161 -17.38 11.45 -12.15
C LYS A 161 -18.34 11.16 -10.98
N CYS A 162 -18.38 9.91 -10.48
CA CYS A 162 -19.29 9.55 -9.40
C CYS A 162 -19.01 10.36 -8.12
N TYR A 163 -17.73 10.63 -7.82
CA TYR A 163 -17.30 11.43 -6.68
C TYR A 163 -17.81 12.87 -6.80
N SER A 164 -17.67 13.50 -7.97
CA SER A 164 -18.19 14.86 -8.25
C SER A 164 -19.72 14.90 -8.26
N ASP A 165 -20.38 13.96 -8.94
CA ASP A 165 -21.85 13.85 -8.99
C ASP A 165 -22.43 13.72 -7.56
N ILE A 166 -21.85 12.86 -6.70
CA ILE A 166 -22.30 12.66 -5.32
C ILE A 166 -22.00 13.88 -4.43
N THR A 167 -20.83 14.53 -4.54
CA THR A 167 -20.53 15.76 -3.79
C THR A 167 -21.57 16.85 -4.07
N HIS A 168 -21.90 17.08 -5.35
CA HIS A 168 -22.89 18.10 -5.71
C HIS A 168 -24.30 17.77 -5.20
N LEU A 169 -24.66 16.49 -5.09
CA LEU A 169 -25.92 16.06 -4.48
C LEU A 169 -25.95 16.33 -2.97
N GLN A 170 -24.84 16.10 -2.25
CA GLN A 170 -24.70 16.43 -0.82
C GLN A 170 -24.75 17.94 -0.58
N GLU A 171 -23.97 18.74 -1.32
CA GLU A 171 -23.95 20.21 -1.24
C GLU A 171 -25.31 20.83 -1.58
N GLY A 172 -25.99 20.30 -2.59
CA GLY A 172 -27.34 20.72 -3.00
C GLY A 172 -28.38 20.47 -1.91
N GLY A 173 -28.18 19.46 -1.06
CA GLY A 173 -29.01 19.19 0.12
C GLY A 173 -28.74 20.13 1.30
N GLN A 174 -27.50 20.58 1.49
CA GLN A 174 -27.10 21.38 2.65
C GLN A 174 -27.42 22.89 2.55
N ARG A 175 -27.57 23.46 1.35
CA ARG A 175 -27.69 24.93 1.14
C ARG A 175 -29.02 25.60 1.57
N ARG A 176 -29.83 24.98 2.44
CA ARG A 176 -30.99 25.62 3.11
C ARG A 176 -31.16 25.01 4.51
N PRO A 177 -30.96 25.77 5.61
CA PRO A 177 -32.03 26.68 6.05
C PRO A 177 -31.56 27.96 6.82
N SER A 178 -31.77 29.15 6.26
CA SER A 178 -31.76 30.42 7.03
C SER A 178 -32.39 31.61 6.28
N ASP A 179 -32.12 31.75 4.99
CA ASP A 179 -32.34 33.01 4.27
C ASP A 179 -33.76 33.15 3.69
N ALA A 180 -34.77 33.11 4.56
CA ALA A 180 -36.19 33.23 4.19
C ALA A 180 -36.99 34.19 5.11
N GLN A 181 -36.37 35.27 5.60
CA GLN A 181 -37.07 36.44 6.14
C GLN A 181 -36.34 37.72 5.70
N GLY A 182 -36.98 38.54 4.86
CA GLY A 182 -36.37 39.76 4.32
C GLY A 182 -36.86 40.18 2.93
N SER A 183 -38.17 40.19 2.69
CA SER A 183 -38.74 40.62 1.40
C SER A 183 -38.95 42.14 1.34
N ALA A 184 -38.19 42.84 0.49
CA ALA A 184 -38.57 44.17 -0.05
C ALA A 184 -37.82 44.52 -1.35
N SER A 185 -38.46 44.31 -2.50
CA SER A 185 -38.20 45.05 -3.77
C SER A 185 -38.80 46.47 -3.65
N PRO A 186 -38.49 47.49 -4.51
CA PRO A 186 -38.38 47.44 -6.00
C PRO A 186 -37.18 48.28 -6.54
N THR A 187 -36.98 48.72 -7.80
CA THR A 187 -37.63 48.60 -9.15
C THR A 187 -36.53 48.81 -10.24
N PRO A 188 -36.71 48.44 -11.54
CA PRO A 188 -35.62 48.42 -12.52
C PRO A 188 -35.64 49.56 -13.59
N SER A 189 -34.45 49.98 -14.03
CA SER A 189 -34.15 50.77 -15.24
C SER A 189 -32.61 50.90 -15.40
N SER A 190 -31.98 51.10 -16.57
CA SER A 190 -32.40 50.95 -17.97
C SER A 190 -31.19 51.00 -18.94
N ARG A 191 -31.13 50.07 -19.89
CA ARG A 191 -30.77 50.24 -21.33
C ARG A 191 -29.40 50.84 -21.77
N SER A 192 -28.69 50.06 -22.61
CA SER A 192 -27.91 50.47 -23.82
C SER A 192 -26.61 51.31 -23.66
N GLN A 193 -25.56 51.23 -24.52
CA GLN A 193 -25.40 50.60 -25.85
C GLN A 193 -23.90 50.41 -26.28
N GLN A 194 -23.67 49.68 -27.39
CA GLN A 194 -22.46 49.63 -28.25
C GLN A 194 -21.21 48.87 -27.69
N SER A 195 -20.35 48.22 -28.51
CA SER A 195 -20.20 48.22 -29.99
C SER A 195 -19.93 46.81 -30.58
N LEU A 196 -20.00 46.69 -31.91
CA LEU A 196 -19.83 45.46 -32.72
C LEU A 196 -18.35 45.14 -33.06
N GLY A 197 -18.09 43.87 -33.42
CA GLY A 197 -16.90 43.41 -34.14
C GLY A 197 -17.08 41.95 -34.61
N ASP A 198 -16.91 41.70 -35.91
CA ASP A 198 -17.03 40.38 -36.58
C ASP A 198 -15.83 39.44 -36.22
N THR A 199 -15.71 38.16 -36.59
CA THR A 199 -16.30 37.29 -37.65
C THR A 199 -16.32 35.80 -37.17
N PRO A 200 -16.57 34.71 -37.97
CA PRO A 200 -17.24 33.51 -37.46
C PRO A 200 -16.34 32.32 -37.09
N ALA A 201 -16.87 31.42 -36.26
CA ALA A 201 -16.43 30.03 -36.15
C ALA A 201 -17.60 29.11 -35.74
N ASP A 202 -17.96 28.16 -36.60
CA ASP A 202 -18.92 27.10 -36.28
C ASP A 202 -18.30 26.11 -35.29
N THR A 203 -18.83 26.05 -34.06
CA THR A 203 -18.74 24.86 -33.21
C THR A 203 -19.93 24.84 -32.25
N PRO A 204 -20.80 23.81 -32.26
CA PRO A 204 -21.93 23.75 -31.34
C PRO A 204 -21.43 23.50 -29.91
N ALA A 205 -21.66 24.47 -29.02
CA ALA A 205 -21.39 24.30 -27.60
C ALA A 205 -22.25 23.16 -27.02
N PRO A 206 -21.74 22.36 -26.06
CA PRO A 206 -22.52 21.28 -25.46
C PRO A 206 -23.67 21.87 -24.65
N VAL A 207 -24.90 21.55 -25.06
CA VAL A 207 -26.13 21.94 -24.37
C VAL A 207 -26.09 21.41 -22.93
N PRO A 208 -26.25 22.25 -21.89
CA PRO A 208 -26.38 21.78 -20.52
C PRO A 208 -27.61 20.87 -20.41
N ALA A 209 -27.43 19.67 -19.85
CA ALA A 209 -28.56 18.78 -19.59
C ALA A 209 -29.56 19.46 -18.64
N PRO A 210 -30.89 19.28 -18.84
CA PRO A 210 -31.88 19.99 -18.06
C PRO A 210 -31.83 19.60 -16.58
N VAL A 211 -31.48 20.56 -15.73
CA VAL A 211 -31.51 20.42 -14.27
C VAL A 211 -32.99 20.26 -13.83
N PRO A 212 -33.34 19.24 -13.01
CA PRO A 212 -34.70 19.10 -12.51
C PRO A 212 -35.11 20.26 -11.58
N ALA A 213 -36.37 20.68 -11.69
CA ALA A 213 -36.98 21.64 -10.76
C ALA A 213 -37.01 21.10 -9.31
N PRO A 214 -37.02 21.96 -8.27
CA PRO A 214 -36.61 21.58 -6.93
C PRO A 214 -37.58 20.62 -6.23
N GLY A 215 -37.06 19.43 -5.91
CA GLY A 215 -37.72 18.42 -5.07
C GLY A 215 -37.46 18.63 -3.57
N ARG A 216 -38.26 17.95 -2.73
CA ARG A 216 -38.20 18.02 -1.25
C ARG A 216 -36.85 17.57 -0.68
N VAL A 217 -36.61 17.98 0.57
CA VAL A 217 -35.57 17.44 1.48
C VAL A 217 -35.54 15.90 1.37
N PRO A 218 -34.36 15.27 1.25
CA PRO A 218 -34.25 13.81 1.27
C PRO A 218 -34.78 13.24 2.58
N ASP A 219 -35.49 12.12 2.50
CA ASP A 219 -35.82 11.31 3.68
C ASP A 219 -34.53 10.83 4.38
N ALA A 220 -34.56 10.50 5.67
CA ALA A 220 -33.34 10.18 6.43
C ALA A 220 -32.54 9.03 5.80
N GLY A 221 -33.22 7.96 5.36
CA GLY A 221 -32.59 6.84 4.64
C GLY A 221 -32.06 7.19 3.24
N HIS A 222 -32.53 8.27 2.62
CA HIS A 222 -31.95 8.76 1.36
C HIS A 222 -30.62 9.50 1.57
N SER A 223 -30.45 10.19 2.71
CA SER A 223 -29.15 10.77 3.07
C SER A 223 -28.15 9.65 3.35
N GLU A 224 -28.53 8.70 4.21
CA GLU A 224 -27.67 7.58 4.60
C GLU A 224 -27.18 6.75 3.39
N ALA A 225 -28.07 6.46 2.43
CA ALA A 225 -27.67 5.77 1.20
C ALA A 225 -26.73 6.60 0.31
N LEU A 226 -26.89 7.93 0.26
CA LEU A 226 -25.99 8.83 -0.48
C LEU A 226 -24.62 8.94 0.20
N ASP A 227 -24.60 9.05 1.52
CA ASP A 227 -23.37 9.11 2.34
C ASP A 227 -22.60 7.79 2.28
N ARG A 228 -23.29 6.64 2.27
CA ARG A 228 -22.67 5.33 2.01
C ARG A 228 -22.05 5.26 0.61
N LEU A 229 -22.75 5.71 -0.43
CA LEU A 229 -22.19 5.76 -1.79
C LEU A 229 -21.00 6.74 -1.89
N LYS A 230 -21.03 7.84 -1.15
CA LYS A 230 -19.87 8.74 -0.99
C LYS A 230 -18.69 8.00 -0.37
N GLY A 231 -18.92 7.18 0.66
CA GLY A 231 -17.91 6.29 1.24
C GLY A 231 -17.32 5.33 0.20
N SER A 232 -18.19 4.58 -0.50
CA SER A 232 -17.76 3.61 -1.52
C SER A 232 -16.93 4.23 -2.64
N VAL A 233 -17.30 5.41 -3.15
CA VAL A 233 -16.54 6.06 -4.24
C VAL A 233 -15.24 6.69 -3.75
N SER A 234 -15.22 7.17 -2.50
CA SER A 234 -14.04 7.81 -1.91
C SER A 234 -12.89 6.82 -1.67
N PHE A 235 -13.18 5.54 -1.45
CA PHE A 235 -12.15 4.49 -1.41
C PHE A 235 -11.36 4.40 -2.73
N GLY A 236 -12.05 4.19 -3.85
CA GLY A 236 -11.40 4.08 -5.16
C GLY A 236 -10.73 5.38 -5.61
N TYR A 237 -11.43 6.51 -5.44
CA TYR A 237 -10.90 7.84 -5.73
C TYR A 237 -9.63 8.14 -4.91
N GLY A 238 -9.65 7.85 -3.61
CA GLY A 238 -8.53 8.05 -2.70
C GLY A 238 -7.33 7.15 -3.02
N LEU A 239 -7.55 5.87 -3.32
CA LEU A 239 -6.50 4.95 -3.75
C LEU A 239 -5.79 5.43 -5.02
N PHE A 240 -6.53 5.92 -6.03
CA PHE A 240 -5.92 6.47 -7.25
C PHE A 240 -5.03 7.67 -6.93
N HIS A 241 -5.57 8.67 -6.23
CA HIS A 241 -4.83 9.86 -5.83
C HIS A 241 -3.55 9.53 -5.03
N LEU A 242 -3.67 8.62 -4.06
CA LEU A 242 -2.55 8.17 -3.24
C LEU A 242 -1.50 7.41 -4.05
N CYS A 243 -1.89 6.37 -4.81
CA CYS A 243 -0.98 5.56 -5.61
C CYS A 243 -0.21 6.39 -6.64
N ILE A 244 -0.87 7.32 -7.33
CA ILE A 244 -0.20 8.18 -8.30
C ILE A 244 0.75 9.18 -7.61
N SER A 245 0.42 9.68 -6.41
CA SER A 245 1.31 10.57 -5.62
C SER A 245 2.63 9.93 -5.14
N MET A 246 2.79 8.62 -5.35
CA MET A 246 3.98 7.84 -4.99
C MET A 246 4.78 7.39 -6.22
N VAL A 247 4.33 7.70 -7.44
CA VAL A 247 5.07 7.39 -8.66
C VAL A 247 6.25 8.36 -8.84
N PRO A 248 7.50 7.87 -9.00
CA PRO A 248 8.67 8.74 -9.18
C PRO A 248 8.53 9.74 -10.35
N PRO A 249 9.05 10.98 -10.22
CA PRO A 249 8.87 12.04 -11.22
C PRO A 249 9.27 11.68 -12.66
N HIS A 250 10.30 10.84 -12.83
CA HIS A 250 10.74 10.39 -14.16
C HIS A 250 9.72 9.46 -14.85
N LEU A 251 8.88 8.76 -14.08
CA LEU A 251 7.78 7.92 -14.59
C LEU A 251 6.47 8.70 -14.76
N LEU A 252 6.31 9.88 -14.14
CA LEU A 252 5.08 10.69 -14.26
C LEU A 252 4.76 11.09 -15.71
N LYS A 253 5.74 11.16 -16.62
CA LYS A 253 5.48 11.37 -18.05
C LYS A 253 4.57 10.29 -18.66
N ILE A 254 4.70 9.04 -18.20
CA ILE A 254 3.86 7.91 -18.63
C ILE A 254 2.48 7.98 -17.96
N VAL A 255 2.42 8.40 -16.70
CA VAL A 255 1.14 8.58 -15.98
C VAL A 255 0.31 9.72 -16.56
N ASN A 256 0.94 10.85 -16.87
CA ASN A 256 0.29 12.01 -17.48
C ASN A 256 -0.29 11.67 -18.87
N LEU A 257 0.30 10.72 -19.60
CA LEU A 257 -0.24 10.19 -20.85
C LEU A 257 -1.56 9.40 -20.65
N LEU A 258 -1.72 8.72 -19.50
CA LEU A 258 -2.98 8.10 -19.09
C LEU A 258 -3.99 9.16 -18.63
N GLY A 259 -3.52 10.25 -18.02
CA GLY A 259 -4.25 11.50 -17.82
C GLY A 259 -4.96 11.62 -16.48
N PHE A 260 -4.31 11.23 -15.38
CA PHE A 260 -4.88 11.27 -14.03
C PHE A 260 -4.00 12.04 -13.04
N PRO A 261 -4.57 12.95 -12.24
CA PRO A 261 -3.83 13.64 -11.20
C PRO A 261 -3.52 12.70 -10.04
N GLY A 262 -2.35 12.86 -9.43
CA GLY A 262 -2.02 12.32 -8.12
C GLY A 262 -1.91 13.47 -7.12
N ASP A 263 -2.59 13.33 -5.98
CA ASP A 263 -2.49 14.27 -4.87
C ASP A 263 -2.60 13.45 -3.59
N ARG A 264 -1.56 13.52 -2.76
CA ARG A 264 -1.45 12.69 -1.56
C ARG A 264 -2.48 13.09 -0.50
N LEU A 265 -2.71 14.39 -0.32
CA LEU A 265 -3.61 14.90 0.71
C LEU A 265 -5.06 14.60 0.35
N GLN A 266 -5.46 14.82 -0.92
CA GLN A 266 -6.78 14.40 -1.41
C GLN A 266 -6.97 12.88 -1.32
N GLY A 267 -5.91 12.11 -1.61
CA GLY A 267 -5.91 10.64 -1.50
C GLY A 267 -6.20 10.17 -0.07
N LEU A 268 -5.44 10.68 0.90
CA LEU A 268 -5.59 10.34 2.32
C LEU A 268 -6.92 10.83 2.90
N ALA A 269 -7.36 12.05 2.58
CA ALA A 269 -8.65 12.58 3.05
C ALA A 269 -9.85 11.75 2.54
N ALA A 270 -9.82 11.32 1.27
CA ALA A 270 -10.87 10.47 0.70
C ALA A 270 -10.87 9.05 1.32
N LEU A 271 -9.69 8.49 1.62
CA LEU A 271 -9.58 7.22 2.33
C LEU A 271 -10.05 7.32 3.80
N ALA A 272 -9.71 8.40 4.50
CA ALA A 272 -10.20 8.66 5.85
C ALA A 272 -11.73 8.74 5.88
N TYR A 273 -12.33 9.52 4.97
CA TYR A 273 -13.79 9.60 4.81
C TYR A 273 -14.41 8.23 4.52
N ALA A 274 -13.83 7.47 3.58
CA ALA A 274 -14.31 6.12 3.26
C ALA A 274 -14.26 5.19 4.48
N SER A 275 -13.21 5.31 5.31
CA SER A 275 -12.99 4.46 6.47
C SER A 275 -14.00 4.64 7.61
N GLU A 276 -14.64 5.82 7.73
CA GLU A 276 -15.70 6.08 8.71
C GLU A 276 -17.12 5.87 8.15
N SER A 277 -17.24 5.43 6.90
CA SER A 277 -18.55 5.17 6.27
C SER A 277 -19.15 3.81 6.66
N LYS A 278 -20.45 3.64 6.41
CA LYS A 278 -21.15 2.35 6.54
C LYS A 278 -21.08 1.48 5.28
N ASP A 279 -20.13 1.73 4.37
CA ASP A 279 -19.98 0.91 3.17
C ASP A 279 -19.06 -0.30 3.41
N MET A 280 -19.27 -1.39 2.68
CA MET A 280 -18.42 -2.58 2.75
C MET A 280 -16.92 -2.30 2.48
N LYS A 281 -16.59 -1.18 1.83
CA LYS A 281 -15.21 -0.74 1.59
C LYS A 281 -14.58 0.00 2.78
N ALA A 282 -15.33 0.40 3.80
CA ALA A 282 -14.79 1.14 4.94
C ALA A 282 -13.68 0.39 5.70
N PRO A 283 -13.81 -0.93 6.00
CA PRO A 283 -12.72 -1.71 6.58
C PRO A 283 -11.49 -1.78 5.68
N LEU A 284 -11.68 -1.87 4.36
CA LEU A 284 -10.60 -1.89 3.38
C LEU A 284 -9.87 -0.54 3.30
N ALA A 285 -10.58 0.58 3.48
CA ALA A 285 -10.01 1.91 3.60
C ALA A 285 -9.17 2.06 4.87
N THR A 286 -9.65 1.54 6.02
CA THR A 286 -8.85 1.43 7.25
C THR A 286 -7.56 0.65 7.01
N LEU A 287 -7.62 -0.53 6.38
CA LEU A 287 -6.41 -1.31 6.06
C LEU A 287 -5.47 -0.58 5.09
N ALA A 288 -6.00 0.15 4.09
CA ALA A 288 -5.18 0.93 3.16
C ALA A 288 -4.40 2.05 3.86
N LEU A 289 -5.02 2.74 4.83
CA LEU A 289 -4.34 3.74 5.67
C LEU A 289 -3.28 3.10 6.55
N LEU A 290 -3.57 1.96 7.19
CA LEU A 290 -2.58 1.22 8.00
C LEU A 290 -1.38 0.75 7.17
N TRP A 291 -1.61 0.19 5.97
CA TRP A 291 -0.54 -0.15 5.02
C TRP A 291 0.27 1.09 4.61
N TYR A 292 -0.40 2.20 4.29
CA TYR A 292 0.27 3.42 3.90
C TYR A 292 1.20 3.92 5.02
N HIS A 293 0.67 4.14 6.23
CA HIS A 293 1.42 4.72 7.34
C HIS A 293 2.48 3.80 7.94
N THR A 294 2.24 2.47 7.97
CA THR A 294 3.17 1.54 8.65
C THR A 294 4.13 0.81 7.70
N VAL A 295 3.95 0.89 6.38
CA VAL A 295 4.81 0.19 5.41
C VAL A 295 5.26 1.12 4.29
N VAL A 296 4.32 1.77 3.59
CA VAL A 296 4.64 2.53 2.37
C VAL A 296 5.39 3.83 2.70
N GLN A 297 4.88 4.61 3.65
CA GLN A 297 5.50 5.86 4.11
C GLN A 297 6.89 5.61 4.71
N PRO A 298 7.13 4.64 5.63
CA PRO A 298 8.48 4.30 6.08
C PRO A 298 9.43 3.79 4.98
N PHE A 299 8.92 3.15 3.93
CA PHE A 299 9.74 2.69 2.80
C PHE A 299 10.22 3.85 1.91
N PHE A 300 9.37 4.86 1.69
CA PHE A 300 9.68 6.04 0.87
C PHE A 300 10.24 7.25 1.65
N ALA A 301 10.08 7.30 2.97
CA ALA A 301 10.68 8.32 3.85
C ALA A 301 12.19 8.06 3.99
N LEU A 302 12.94 8.45 2.96
CA LEU A 302 14.35 8.10 2.84
C LEU A 302 15.23 8.79 3.89
N ASP A 303 14.78 9.89 4.48
CA ASP A 303 15.53 10.67 5.47
C ASP A 303 14.68 10.98 6.73
N GLY A 304 13.73 10.11 7.08
CA GLY A 304 12.99 10.16 8.36
C GLY A 304 11.86 11.20 8.47
N ALA A 305 11.89 12.26 7.64
CA ALA A 305 10.81 13.25 7.55
C ALA A 305 9.43 12.59 7.42
N ASP A 306 8.46 13.11 8.18
CA ASP A 306 7.04 12.70 8.20
C ASP A 306 6.72 11.29 8.75
N THR A 307 7.71 10.49 9.17
CA THR A 307 7.46 9.13 9.72
C THR A 307 6.69 9.12 11.05
N GLN A 308 6.96 10.09 11.94
CA GLN A 308 6.32 10.16 13.25
C GLN A 308 4.82 10.51 13.17
N ALA A 309 4.41 11.36 12.22
CA ALA A 309 3.01 11.69 12.01
C ALA A 309 2.22 10.46 11.55
N GLY A 310 2.73 9.74 10.53
CA GLY A 310 2.11 8.50 10.09
C GLY A 310 2.03 7.43 11.20
N LEU A 311 3.04 7.34 12.05
CA LEU A 311 3.03 6.43 13.20
C LEU A 311 1.93 6.76 14.22
N LEU A 312 1.69 8.05 14.47
CA LEU A 312 0.59 8.51 15.35
C LEU A 312 -0.79 8.21 14.73
N GLU A 313 -0.99 8.49 13.45
CA GLU A 313 -2.22 8.15 12.71
C GLU A 313 -2.49 6.64 12.76
N ALA A 314 -1.49 5.80 12.52
CA ALA A 314 -1.63 4.35 12.60
C ALA A 314 -2.03 3.87 14.00
N LYS A 315 -1.52 4.50 15.06
CA LYS A 315 -1.87 4.18 16.46
C LYS A 315 -3.32 4.56 16.79
N ASP A 316 -3.75 5.76 16.39
CA ASP A 316 -5.14 6.20 16.57
C ASP A 316 -6.13 5.29 15.83
N ILE A 317 -5.83 4.95 14.56
CA ILE A 317 -6.64 4.02 13.77
C ILE A 317 -6.76 2.66 14.48
N LEU A 318 -5.65 2.09 14.97
CA LEU A 318 -5.68 0.81 15.70
C LEU A 318 -6.51 0.91 16.97
N GLN A 319 -6.33 1.97 17.77
CA GLN A 319 -7.06 2.17 19.03
C GLN A 319 -8.59 2.33 18.80
N ARG A 320 -9.00 3.11 17.79
CA ARG A 320 -10.43 3.30 17.45
C ARG A 320 -11.08 2.05 16.86
N ARG A 321 -10.30 1.12 16.32
CA ARG A 321 -10.79 -0.10 15.65
C ARG A 321 -10.61 -1.38 16.48
N GLU A 322 -9.85 -1.34 17.57
CA GLU A 322 -9.68 -2.46 18.52
C GLU A 322 -11.00 -3.07 19.03
N PRO A 323 -12.08 -2.30 19.31
CA PRO A 323 -13.38 -2.89 19.70
C PRO A 323 -14.08 -3.70 18.59
N VAL A 324 -13.74 -3.45 17.31
CA VAL A 324 -14.35 -4.10 16.13
C VAL A 324 -13.51 -5.28 15.64
N TYR A 325 -12.19 -5.24 15.89
CA TYR A 325 -11.23 -6.24 15.41
C TYR A 325 -10.31 -6.81 16.52
N PRO A 326 -10.82 -7.18 17.71
CA PRO A 326 -9.98 -7.51 18.87
C PRO A 326 -9.07 -8.73 18.64
N ASN A 327 -9.51 -9.68 17.80
CA ASN A 327 -8.79 -10.92 17.48
C ASN A 327 -8.43 -11.03 15.98
N SER A 328 -8.49 -9.93 15.22
CA SER A 328 -8.09 -9.96 13.81
C SER A 328 -6.58 -10.15 13.69
N SER A 329 -6.15 -11.19 12.97
CA SER A 329 -4.74 -11.42 12.65
C SER A 329 -4.10 -10.25 11.90
N LEU A 330 -4.86 -9.58 11.02
CA LEU A 330 -4.38 -8.39 10.29
C LEU A 330 -4.19 -7.17 11.20
N PHE A 331 -5.15 -6.87 12.10
CA PHE A 331 -4.97 -5.75 13.04
C PHE A 331 -3.87 -6.04 14.07
N MET A 332 -3.73 -7.30 14.51
CA MET A 332 -2.62 -7.74 15.36
C MET A 332 -1.26 -7.61 14.66
N PHE A 333 -1.19 -7.95 13.36
CA PHE A 333 -0.02 -7.70 12.52
C PHE A 333 0.32 -6.20 12.46
N PHE A 334 -0.67 -5.32 12.24
CA PHE A 334 -0.41 -3.87 12.22
C PHE A 334 0.01 -3.31 13.59
N LYS A 335 -0.50 -3.86 14.70
CA LYS A 335 -0.02 -3.56 16.06
C LYS A 335 1.47 -3.91 16.21
N GLY A 336 1.89 -5.07 15.69
CA GLY A 336 3.31 -5.44 15.59
C GLY A 336 4.13 -4.51 14.70
N ARG A 337 3.60 -4.08 13.54
CA ARG A 337 4.25 -3.12 12.64
C ARG A 337 4.52 -1.78 13.32
N VAL A 338 3.54 -1.23 14.04
CA VAL A 338 3.69 -0.01 14.85
C VAL A 338 4.78 -0.20 15.91
N GLN A 339 4.71 -1.27 16.70
CA GLN A 339 5.72 -1.56 17.74
C GLN A 339 7.13 -1.71 17.16
N ARG A 340 7.29 -2.32 15.99
CA ARG A 340 8.58 -2.42 15.30
C ARG A 340 9.12 -1.04 14.87
N LEU A 341 8.26 -0.16 14.37
CA LEU A 341 8.64 1.22 14.02
C LEU A 341 9.02 2.05 15.26
N GLU A 342 8.38 1.79 16.41
CA GLU A 342 8.75 2.37 17.72
C GLU A 342 10.03 1.76 18.33
N GLY A 343 10.66 0.77 17.69
CA GLY A 343 11.83 0.06 18.23
C GLY A 343 11.50 -0.90 19.39
N LEU A 344 10.22 -1.18 19.65
CA LEU A 344 9.73 -2.09 20.70
C LEU A 344 9.75 -3.55 20.21
N ILE A 345 10.93 -4.05 19.82
CA ILE A 345 11.09 -5.29 19.05
C ILE A 345 10.52 -6.54 19.74
N SER A 346 10.70 -6.68 21.06
CA SER A 346 10.12 -7.80 21.82
C SER A 346 8.58 -7.78 21.85
N HIS A 347 7.98 -6.60 21.90
CA HIS A 347 6.52 -6.44 21.81
C HIS A 347 6.04 -6.76 20.40
N ALA A 348 6.77 -6.27 19.38
CA ALA A 348 6.48 -6.56 17.98
C ALA A 348 6.51 -8.07 17.70
N LEU A 349 7.55 -8.79 18.15
CA LEU A 349 7.64 -10.26 18.07
C LEU A 349 6.44 -10.96 18.71
N THR A 350 5.98 -10.48 19.88
CA THR A 350 4.80 -11.03 20.55
C THR A 350 3.54 -10.82 19.69
N SER A 351 3.31 -9.60 19.20
CA SER A 351 2.16 -9.29 18.34
C SER A 351 2.17 -10.07 17.02
N PHE A 352 3.33 -10.21 16.37
CA PHE A 352 3.45 -11.00 15.14
C PHE A 352 3.27 -12.51 15.37
N SER A 353 3.71 -13.02 16.53
CA SER A 353 3.49 -14.43 16.90
C SER A 353 2.01 -14.69 17.16
N ASN A 354 1.33 -13.82 17.92
CA ASN A 354 -0.11 -13.89 18.14
C ASN A 354 -0.89 -13.77 16.80
N ALA A 355 -0.47 -12.88 15.90
CA ALA A 355 -1.07 -12.74 14.57
C ALA A 355 -0.88 -14.00 13.70
N LEU A 356 0.30 -14.64 13.79
CA LEU A 356 0.60 -15.92 13.13
C LEU A 356 -0.27 -17.06 13.67
N GLU A 357 -0.49 -17.13 14.98
CA GLU A 357 -1.38 -18.10 15.63
C GLU A 357 -2.85 -17.88 15.26
N LEU A 358 -3.31 -16.62 15.19
CA LEU A 358 -4.67 -16.28 14.75
C LEU A 358 -4.93 -16.54 13.26
N ALA A 359 -3.87 -16.74 12.46
CA ALA A 359 -3.93 -16.95 11.03
C ALA A 359 -3.83 -18.44 10.62
N THR A 360 -4.31 -19.40 11.44
CA THR A 360 -4.15 -20.86 11.20
C THR A 360 -4.46 -21.30 9.78
N ASP A 361 -5.55 -20.79 9.21
CA ASP A 361 -6.06 -21.21 7.89
C ASP A 361 -5.68 -20.23 6.77
N GLN A 362 -4.88 -19.19 7.07
CA GLN A 362 -4.57 -18.07 6.17
C GLN A 362 -3.07 -17.96 5.90
N ARG A 363 -2.55 -18.87 5.06
CA ARG A 363 -1.12 -19.01 4.74
C ARG A 363 -0.44 -17.69 4.39
N GLU A 364 -1.09 -16.84 3.60
CA GLU A 364 -0.49 -15.58 3.15
C GLU A 364 -0.37 -14.55 4.29
N ILE A 365 -1.29 -14.58 5.27
CA ILE A 365 -1.17 -13.79 6.51
C ILE A 365 -0.06 -14.38 7.40
N GLN A 366 0.04 -15.72 7.50
CA GLN A 366 1.16 -16.37 8.17
C GLN A 366 2.50 -15.95 7.55
N HIS A 367 2.58 -15.83 6.22
CA HIS A 367 3.82 -15.45 5.52
C HIS A 367 4.25 -14.01 5.81
N VAL A 368 3.33 -13.03 5.85
CA VAL A 368 3.72 -11.67 6.26
C VAL A 368 4.11 -11.61 7.74
N CYS A 369 3.48 -12.39 8.62
CA CYS A 369 3.88 -12.48 10.03
C CYS A 369 5.27 -13.13 10.18
N LEU A 370 5.54 -14.25 9.51
CA LEU A 370 6.85 -14.92 9.49
C LEU A 370 7.96 -14.01 8.94
N TYR A 371 7.65 -13.18 7.94
CA TYR A 371 8.60 -12.21 7.39
C TYR A 371 9.01 -11.21 8.47
N GLU A 372 8.05 -10.61 9.16
CA GLU A 372 8.33 -9.66 10.24
C GLU A 372 9.01 -10.32 11.45
N ILE A 373 8.62 -11.54 11.83
CA ILE A 373 9.30 -12.32 12.88
C ILE A 373 10.76 -12.53 12.51
N GLY A 374 11.07 -13.00 11.29
CA GLY A 374 12.44 -13.22 10.84
C GLY A 374 13.30 -11.95 10.88
N TRP A 375 12.73 -10.80 10.48
CA TRP A 375 13.41 -9.50 10.58
C TRP A 375 13.62 -9.04 12.02
N CYS A 376 12.61 -9.16 12.88
CA CYS A 376 12.75 -8.81 14.30
C CYS A 376 13.74 -9.73 15.03
N SER A 377 13.78 -11.02 14.71
CA SER A 377 14.78 -11.96 15.23
C SER A 377 16.19 -11.62 14.73
N MET A 378 16.37 -11.17 13.49
CA MET A 378 17.66 -10.65 13.01
C MET A 378 18.10 -9.38 13.77
N ILE A 379 17.17 -8.44 14.02
CA ILE A 379 17.41 -7.21 14.79
C ILE A 379 17.84 -7.54 16.22
N GLU A 380 17.21 -8.55 16.83
CA GLU A 380 17.58 -9.08 18.16
C GLU A 380 18.81 -10.01 18.15
N LEU A 381 19.46 -10.24 17.01
CA LEU A 381 20.54 -11.22 16.84
C LEU A 381 20.16 -12.67 17.24
N SER A 382 18.87 -12.99 17.32
CA SER A 382 18.39 -14.38 17.48
C SER A 382 18.38 -15.08 16.12
N PHE A 383 19.58 -15.43 15.65
CA PHE A 383 19.75 -16.02 14.32
C PHE A 383 19.01 -17.36 14.15
N THR A 384 18.83 -18.12 15.24
CA THR A 384 18.09 -19.40 15.23
C THR A 384 16.61 -19.22 14.89
N ASP A 385 15.94 -18.26 15.52
CA ASP A 385 14.53 -17.99 15.25
C ASP A 385 14.35 -17.34 13.88
N ALA A 386 15.30 -16.48 13.49
CA ALA A 386 15.33 -15.86 12.17
C ALA A 386 15.40 -16.91 11.04
N TYR A 387 16.34 -17.86 11.09
CA TYR A 387 16.46 -18.85 10.01
C TYR A 387 15.24 -19.77 9.93
N ARG A 388 14.62 -20.14 11.07
CA ARG A 388 13.39 -20.96 11.09
C ARG A 388 12.22 -20.24 10.40
N ALA A 389 12.05 -18.95 10.67
CA ALA A 389 11.01 -18.15 10.03
C ALA A 389 11.24 -18.02 8.51
N PHE A 390 12.49 -17.75 8.10
CA PHE A 390 12.84 -17.68 6.68
C PHE A 390 12.84 -19.04 5.97
N GLU A 391 13.08 -20.15 6.66
CA GLU A 391 13.03 -21.50 6.08
C GLU A 391 11.61 -21.89 5.68
N ARG A 392 10.62 -21.56 6.51
CA ARG A 392 9.20 -21.70 6.15
C ARG A 392 8.87 -20.86 4.91
N LEU A 393 9.29 -19.59 4.87
CA LEU A 393 9.07 -18.72 3.71
C LEU A 393 9.77 -19.23 2.44
N LYS A 394 11.00 -19.72 2.54
CA LYS A 394 11.75 -20.38 1.44
C LYS A 394 10.97 -21.54 0.84
N SER A 395 10.31 -22.32 1.70
CA SER A 395 9.68 -23.60 1.34
C SER A 395 8.23 -23.44 0.89
N GLU A 396 7.47 -22.54 1.53
CA GLU A 396 6.04 -22.35 1.32
C GLU A 396 5.70 -21.18 0.38
N SER A 397 6.51 -20.10 0.35
CA SER A 397 6.15 -18.89 -0.39
C SER A 397 6.40 -19.03 -1.89
N ARG A 398 5.52 -18.42 -2.70
CA ARG A 398 5.70 -18.26 -4.15
C ARG A 398 6.53 -17.02 -4.52
N TRP A 399 6.82 -16.17 -3.53
CA TRP A 399 7.55 -14.91 -3.70
C TRP A 399 8.96 -15.05 -3.14
N SER A 400 9.93 -14.38 -3.77
CA SER A 400 11.28 -14.15 -3.22
C SER A 400 12.04 -15.38 -2.65
N GLN A 401 11.72 -16.60 -3.09
CA GLN A 401 12.28 -17.86 -2.56
C GLN A 401 13.81 -17.88 -2.49
N CYS A 402 14.48 -17.33 -3.52
CA CYS A 402 15.94 -17.19 -3.58
C CYS A 402 16.48 -16.27 -2.46
N TYR A 403 15.79 -15.16 -2.17
CA TYR A 403 16.17 -14.26 -1.08
C TYR A 403 15.90 -14.89 0.29
N TYR A 404 14.76 -15.58 0.48
CA TYR A 404 14.49 -16.31 1.72
C TYR A 404 15.48 -17.46 1.96
N ALA A 405 15.93 -18.14 0.90
CA ALA A 405 17.03 -19.11 0.99
C ALA A 405 18.35 -18.45 1.42
N TYR A 406 18.68 -17.28 0.87
CA TYR A 406 19.86 -16.54 1.29
C TYR A 406 19.77 -16.13 2.77
N LEU A 407 18.65 -15.53 3.21
CA LEU A 407 18.42 -15.15 4.61
C LEU A 407 18.47 -16.34 5.56
N THR A 408 17.87 -17.47 5.19
CA THR A 408 17.95 -18.73 5.95
C THR A 408 19.42 -19.16 6.08
N GLY A 409 20.16 -19.25 4.98
CA GLY A 409 21.54 -19.72 4.98
C GLY A 409 22.50 -18.84 5.78
N VAL A 410 22.37 -17.50 5.71
CA VAL A 410 23.24 -16.61 6.51
C VAL A 410 22.88 -16.61 7.98
N CYS A 411 21.59 -16.67 8.34
CA CYS A 411 21.17 -16.76 9.74
C CYS A 411 21.55 -18.13 10.36
N GLN A 412 21.37 -19.23 9.61
CA GLN A 412 21.77 -20.56 10.03
C GLN A 412 23.28 -20.64 10.29
N GLY A 413 24.10 -20.09 9.38
CA GLY A 413 25.55 -20.04 9.55
C GLY A 413 25.99 -19.14 10.71
N ALA A 414 25.33 -18.00 10.90
CA ALA A 414 25.58 -17.10 12.03
C ALA A 414 25.18 -17.72 13.38
N SER A 415 24.18 -18.61 13.40
CA SER A 415 23.82 -19.40 14.59
C SER A 415 24.89 -20.45 14.96
N GLY A 416 25.70 -20.88 13.99
CA GLY A 416 26.78 -21.86 14.14
C GLY A 416 26.59 -23.16 13.34
N ASP A 417 25.42 -23.38 12.72
CA ASP A 417 25.18 -24.52 11.83
C ASP A 417 25.74 -24.24 10.42
N LEU A 418 27.04 -24.47 10.26
CA LEU A 418 27.76 -24.22 9.01
C LEU A 418 27.45 -25.25 7.91
N GLU A 419 27.05 -26.48 8.27
CA GLU A 419 26.73 -27.53 7.30
C GLU A 419 25.34 -27.29 6.70
N GLY A 420 24.35 -27.00 7.53
CA GLY A 420 23.03 -26.56 7.09
C GLY A 420 23.10 -25.28 6.26
N ALA A 421 23.87 -24.29 6.71
CA ALA A 421 24.13 -23.07 5.93
C ALA A 421 24.74 -23.38 4.55
N ALA A 422 25.76 -24.23 4.46
CA ALA A 422 26.38 -24.60 3.19
C ALA A 422 25.41 -25.31 2.23
N ALA A 423 24.48 -26.11 2.76
CA ALA A 423 23.41 -26.76 2.01
C ALA A 423 22.37 -25.73 1.51
N VAL A 424 21.85 -24.86 2.39
CA VAL A 424 20.84 -23.86 2.02
C VAL A 424 21.40 -22.78 1.08
N LEU A 425 22.66 -22.37 1.24
CA LEU A 425 23.32 -21.46 0.29
C LEU A 425 23.51 -22.11 -1.09
N LYS A 426 23.49 -23.45 -1.22
CA LYS A 426 23.44 -24.13 -2.53
C LYS A 426 22.09 -23.93 -3.22
N ASP A 427 21.01 -23.95 -2.43
CA ASP A 427 19.64 -23.79 -2.91
C ASP A 427 19.38 -22.40 -3.50
N VAL A 428 20.11 -21.36 -3.06
CA VAL A 428 20.02 -20.00 -3.64
C VAL A 428 20.25 -20.03 -5.16
N GLN A 429 21.24 -20.79 -5.64
CA GLN A 429 21.51 -20.93 -7.07
C GLN A 429 20.39 -21.66 -7.83
N ARG A 430 19.75 -22.65 -7.18
CA ARG A 430 18.59 -23.39 -7.74
C ARG A 430 17.31 -22.56 -7.76
N LEU A 431 17.17 -21.63 -6.82
CA LEU A 431 15.98 -20.78 -6.66
C LEU A 431 16.08 -19.44 -7.39
N PHE A 432 17.28 -19.04 -7.85
CA PHE A 432 17.51 -17.88 -8.70
C PHE A 432 16.79 -18.04 -10.03
N LYS A 433 15.71 -17.27 -10.24
CA LYS A 433 14.86 -17.35 -11.44
C LYS A 433 14.86 -16.04 -12.22
N ARG A 434 14.94 -14.89 -11.55
CA ARG A 434 14.70 -13.58 -12.16
C ARG A 434 16.01 -12.80 -12.31
N LYS A 435 16.68 -12.93 -13.47
CA LYS A 435 17.98 -12.26 -13.74
C LYS A 435 17.96 -10.72 -13.56
N ASN A 436 16.81 -10.08 -13.80
CA ASN A 436 16.65 -8.63 -13.66
C ASN A 436 16.28 -8.19 -12.22
N ASN A 437 16.08 -9.12 -11.28
CA ASN A 437 15.77 -8.82 -9.88
C ASN A 437 17.07 -8.60 -9.09
N GLN A 438 17.38 -7.35 -8.75
CA GLN A 438 18.60 -6.99 -8.02
C GLN A 438 18.74 -7.72 -6.68
N ILE A 439 17.64 -8.02 -5.97
CA ILE A 439 17.68 -8.74 -4.69
C ILE A 439 18.09 -10.20 -4.91
N GLU A 440 17.55 -10.87 -5.93
CA GLU A 440 17.94 -12.25 -6.28
C GLU A 440 19.40 -12.31 -6.78
N LEU A 441 19.83 -11.33 -7.57
CA LEU A 441 21.20 -11.25 -8.08
C LEU A 441 22.22 -11.03 -6.95
N PHE A 442 21.92 -10.11 -6.02
CA PHE A 442 22.70 -9.90 -4.80
C PHE A 442 22.78 -11.18 -3.95
N SER A 443 21.64 -11.83 -3.73
CA SER A 443 21.54 -13.09 -2.96
C SER A 443 22.43 -14.18 -3.56
N LEU A 444 22.39 -14.36 -4.89
CA LEU A 444 23.22 -15.31 -5.61
C LEU A 444 24.72 -15.01 -5.45
N LYS A 445 25.14 -13.78 -5.77
CA LYS A 445 26.54 -13.33 -5.66
C LYS A 445 27.10 -13.54 -4.26
N ARG A 446 26.31 -13.22 -3.22
CA ARG A 446 26.71 -13.37 -1.81
C ARG A 446 26.77 -14.83 -1.39
N ALA A 447 25.78 -15.65 -1.75
CA ALA A 447 25.78 -17.07 -1.47
C ALA A 447 26.97 -17.80 -2.14
N GLU A 448 27.33 -17.45 -3.38
CA GLU A 448 28.48 -18.04 -4.08
C GLU A 448 29.82 -17.72 -3.41
N LYS A 449 30.00 -16.50 -2.89
CA LYS A 449 31.19 -16.12 -2.11
C LYS A 449 31.28 -16.89 -0.80
N LEU A 450 30.21 -16.89 0.00
CA LEU A 450 30.16 -17.61 1.29
C LEU A 450 30.40 -19.12 1.13
N ARG A 451 30.14 -19.69 -0.06
CA ARG A 451 30.36 -21.11 -0.37
C ARG A 451 31.81 -21.47 -0.74
N LYS A 452 32.73 -20.53 -0.96
CA LYS A 452 34.10 -20.79 -1.41
C LYS A 452 35.11 -20.06 -0.51
N PRO A 453 35.87 -20.76 0.36
CA PRO A 453 36.00 -22.21 0.46
C PRO A 453 34.84 -22.92 1.19
N ARG A 454 34.35 -22.35 2.29
CA ARG A 454 33.15 -22.77 3.06
C ARG A 454 32.61 -21.60 3.90
N PRO A 455 31.33 -21.62 4.34
CA PRO A 455 30.80 -20.60 5.24
C PRO A 455 31.50 -20.66 6.61
N SER A 456 31.74 -19.49 7.21
CA SER A 456 32.15 -19.35 8.61
C SER A 456 31.11 -18.55 9.39
N LYS A 457 31.08 -18.71 10.72
CA LYS A 457 30.14 -18.00 11.58
C LYS A 457 30.27 -16.48 11.43
N ASP A 458 31.50 -15.98 11.31
CA ASP A 458 31.79 -14.55 11.28
C ASP A 458 31.42 -13.93 9.92
N LEU A 459 31.70 -14.61 8.81
CA LEU A 459 31.28 -14.16 7.47
C LEU A 459 29.75 -14.24 7.29
N CYS A 460 29.10 -15.24 7.89
CA CYS A 460 27.64 -15.29 7.93
C CYS A 460 27.05 -14.17 8.81
N SER A 461 27.66 -13.87 9.96
CA SER A 461 27.23 -12.76 10.82
C SER A 461 27.42 -11.39 10.14
N LEU A 462 28.55 -11.20 9.44
CA LEU A 462 28.79 -10.05 8.55
C LEU A 462 27.68 -9.89 7.51
N ALA A 463 27.29 -10.98 6.85
CA ALA A 463 26.23 -10.97 5.85
C ALA A 463 24.84 -10.65 6.43
N VAL A 464 24.55 -11.06 7.68
CA VAL A 464 23.33 -10.63 8.39
C VAL A 464 23.35 -9.13 8.70
N ILE A 465 24.49 -8.60 9.17
CA ILE A 465 24.65 -7.15 9.44
C ILE A 465 24.61 -6.33 8.14
N GLU A 466 25.18 -6.85 7.04
CA GLU A 466 25.07 -6.27 5.69
C GLU A 466 23.60 -6.12 5.27
N VAL A 467 22.77 -7.14 5.49
CA VAL A 467 21.33 -7.08 5.21
C VAL A 467 20.62 -6.09 6.15
N LEU A 468 20.95 -6.04 7.45
CA LEU A 468 20.38 -5.05 8.35
C LEU A 468 20.71 -3.60 7.93
N TYR A 469 21.95 -3.34 7.49
CA TYR A 469 22.36 -2.05 6.94
C TYR A 469 21.60 -1.71 5.65
N LEU A 470 21.67 -2.60 4.65
CA LEU A 470 21.06 -2.38 3.34
C LEU A 470 19.55 -2.14 3.44
N TRP A 471 18.84 -2.77 4.40
CA TRP A 471 17.41 -2.56 4.64
C TRP A 471 17.09 -1.49 5.70
N LYS A 472 18.07 -0.68 6.14
CA LYS A 472 17.92 0.39 7.16
C LYS A 472 17.40 -0.09 8.53
N ALA A 473 17.55 -1.37 8.85
CA ALA A 473 17.08 -1.96 10.10
C ALA A 473 18.01 -1.70 11.31
N LEU A 474 19.22 -1.14 11.10
CA LEU A 474 20.13 -0.79 12.20
C LEU A 474 19.48 0.19 13.21
N ALA A 475 18.68 1.15 12.73
CA ALA A 475 17.96 2.09 13.60
C ALA A 475 16.86 1.43 14.46
N ASN A 476 16.47 0.18 14.16
CA ASN A 476 15.56 -0.61 14.99
C ASN A 476 16.29 -1.46 16.04
N CYS A 477 17.63 -1.52 16.02
CA CYS A 477 18.42 -2.33 16.92
C CYS A 477 18.68 -1.57 18.23
N SER A 478 18.55 -2.26 19.37
CA SER A 478 18.91 -1.66 20.67
C SER A 478 20.42 -1.46 20.80
N VAL A 479 20.83 -0.46 21.60
CA VAL A 479 22.25 -0.12 21.83
C VAL A 479 23.12 -1.34 22.19
N PRO A 480 22.69 -2.29 23.07
CA PRO A 480 23.48 -3.49 23.35
C PRO A 480 23.72 -4.40 22.13
N LYS A 481 22.72 -4.51 21.22
CA LYS A 481 22.84 -5.32 19.99
C LYS A 481 23.79 -4.64 18.99
N LEU A 482 23.70 -3.32 18.85
CA LEU A 482 24.65 -2.53 18.05
C LEU A 482 26.09 -2.68 18.56
N GLN A 483 26.31 -2.67 19.88
CA GLN A 483 27.63 -2.93 20.46
C GLN A 483 28.10 -4.38 20.22
N THR A 484 27.19 -5.37 20.27
CA THR A 484 27.50 -6.76 19.90
C THR A 484 27.91 -6.87 18.42
N MET A 485 27.24 -6.13 17.52
CA MET A 485 27.63 -6.07 16.10
C MET A 485 29.01 -5.44 15.91
N ILE A 486 29.37 -4.40 16.65
CA ILE A 486 30.74 -3.82 16.63
C ILE A 486 31.77 -4.89 17.00
N GLN A 487 31.55 -5.64 18.09
CA GLN A 487 32.46 -6.71 18.54
C GLN A 487 32.62 -7.81 17.50
N ILE A 488 31.51 -8.27 16.89
CA ILE A 488 31.52 -9.25 15.80
C ILE A 488 32.36 -8.73 14.62
N LEU A 489 32.09 -7.50 14.16
CA LEU A 489 32.80 -6.90 13.02
C LEU A 489 34.29 -6.72 13.31
N GLN A 490 34.66 -6.27 14.52
CA GLN A 490 36.06 -6.08 14.92
C GLN A 490 36.85 -7.40 14.93
N GLY A 491 36.22 -8.54 15.23
CA GLY A 491 36.83 -9.86 15.19
C GLY A 491 37.10 -10.41 13.77
N ILE A 492 36.65 -9.74 12.71
CA ILE A 492 36.83 -10.22 11.33
C ILE A 492 38.17 -9.74 10.75
N GLU A 493 39.11 -10.67 10.59
CA GLU A 493 40.45 -10.41 10.03
C GLU A 493 40.53 -10.55 8.50
N ASP A 494 39.48 -11.04 7.82
CA ASP A 494 39.47 -11.26 6.37
C ASP A 494 39.59 -9.94 5.58
N ALA A 495 40.75 -9.74 4.95
CA ALA A 495 41.06 -8.57 4.16
C ALA A 495 40.11 -8.36 2.96
N SER A 496 39.51 -9.42 2.40
CA SER A 496 38.60 -9.33 1.25
C SER A 496 37.25 -8.66 1.58
N CYS A 497 36.96 -8.47 2.87
CA CYS A 497 35.77 -7.78 3.35
C CYS A 497 36.06 -6.48 4.13
N ALA A 498 37.32 -5.99 4.12
CA ALA A 498 37.75 -4.86 4.93
C ALA A 498 36.91 -3.59 4.74
N GLY A 499 36.65 -3.16 3.50
CA GLY A 499 35.80 -1.99 3.23
C GLY A 499 34.35 -2.20 3.63
N LEU A 500 33.79 -3.41 3.43
CA LEU A 500 32.42 -3.72 3.89
C LEU A 500 32.33 -3.68 5.41
N LYS A 501 33.29 -4.28 6.13
CA LYS A 501 33.40 -4.20 7.60
C LYS A 501 33.42 -2.74 8.05
N HIS A 502 34.22 -1.89 7.41
CA HIS A 502 34.32 -0.48 7.77
C HIS A 502 33.06 0.33 7.43
N LEU A 503 32.37 0.09 6.30
CA LEU A 503 31.07 0.69 6.00
C LEU A 503 30.03 0.35 7.09
N LEU A 504 29.99 -0.91 7.52
CA LEU A 504 29.04 -1.37 8.54
C LEU A 504 29.38 -0.82 9.93
N LEU A 505 30.66 -0.82 10.34
CA LEU A 505 31.10 -0.15 11.57
C LEU A 505 30.73 1.34 11.55
N GLY A 506 31.00 2.04 10.44
CA GLY A 506 30.64 3.45 10.29
C GLY A 506 29.14 3.70 10.46
N ALA A 507 28.30 2.87 9.84
CA ALA A 507 26.84 2.96 9.95
C ALA A 507 26.32 2.67 11.36
N ILE A 508 26.92 1.71 12.07
CA ILE A 508 26.57 1.41 13.46
C ILE A 508 27.00 2.55 14.38
N HIS A 509 28.23 3.06 14.26
CA HIS A 509 28.70 4.23 15.02
C HIS A 509 27.83 5.47 14.74
N ARG A 510 27.40 5.70 13.49
CA ARG A 510 26.45 6.77 13.14
C ARG A 510 25.11 6.58 13.86
N THR A 511 24.59 5.35 13.89
CA THR A 511 23.33 5.00 14.60
C THR A 511 23.45 5.20 16.12
N LEU A 512 24.65 5.04 16.68
CA LEU A 512 24.99 5.31 18.08
C LEU A 512 25.33 6.78 18.37
N HIS A 513 25.25 7.67 17.37
CA HIS A 513 25.67 9.08 17.44
C HIS A 513 27.18 9.31 17.69
N ASN A 514 28.03 8.29 17.46
CA ASN A 514 29.49 8.39 17.50
C ASN A 514 30.04 8.98 16.19
N THR A 515 29.78 10.26 15.91
CA THR A 515 30.06 10.90 14.62
C THR A 515 31.52 10.81 14.17
N LYS A 516 32.49 10.89 15.10
CA LYS A 516 33.94 10.83 14.77
C LYS A 516 34.34 9.45 14.25
N ASP A 517 34.01 8.40 15.00
CA ASP A 517 34.28 7.00 14.66
C ASP A 517 33.57 6.62 13.34
N ALA A 518 32.34 7.12 13.15
CA ALA A 518 31.56 6.92 11.94
C ALA A 518 32.29 7.46 10.69
N ILE A 519 32.72 8.73 10.71
CA ILE A 519 33.46 9.35 9.61
C ILE A 519 34.78 8.62 9.35
N GLN A 520 35.54 8.27 10.41
CA GLN A 520 36.80 7.54 10.27
C GLN A 520 36.60 6.19 9.57
N HIS A 521 35.58 5.44 9.97
CA HIS A 521 35.28 4.15 9.36
C HIS A 521 34.76 4.27 7.92
N PHE A 522 33.89 5.23 7.61
CA PHE A 522 33.48 5.45 6.22
C PHE A 522 34.65 5.85 5.31
N GLN A 523 35.61 6.67 5.79
CA GLN A 523 36.81 7.03 5.01
C GLN A 523 37.75 5.84 4.78
N LEU A 524 37.78 4.86 5.68
CA LEU A 524 38.51 3.60 5.48
C LEU A 524 37.82 2.71 4.42
N ALA A 525 36.48 2.71 4.40
CA ALA A 525 35.70 1.96 3.41
C ALA A 525 35.73 2.59 2.00
N GLU A 526 35.72 3.92 1.91
CA GLU A 526 35.90 4.69 0.68
C GLU A 526 37.24 4.38 -0.01
N ARG A 527 38.31 4.19 0.77
CA ARG A 527 39.68 3.92 0.28
C ARG A 527 39.98 2.44 0.01
N ASP A 528 38.99 1.54 0.14
CA ASP A 528 39.19 0.11 -0.11
C ASP A 528 39.20 -0.21 -1.62
N GLU A 529 40.37 -0.10 -2.24
CA GLU A 529 40.60 -0.47 -3.64
C GLU A 529 40.34 -1.96 -3.93
N VAL A 530 40.51 -2.85 -2.94
CA VAL A 530 40.20 -4.29 -3.07
C VAL A 530 38.68 -4.52 -3.07
N GLY A 531 37.95 -3.68 -2.33
CA GLY A 531 36.50 -3.60 -2.30
C GLY A 531 35.88 -3.26 -3.65
N CYS A 532 36.54 -2.49 -4.52
CA CYS A 532 36.00 -2.08 -5.81
C CYS A 532 35.62 -3.28 -6.72
N LEU A 533 36.43 -4.34 -6.74
CA LEU A 533 36.19 -5.54 -7.55
C LEU A 533 35.20 -6.53 -6.93
N SER A 534 35.09 -6.54 -5.61
CA SER A 534 34.29 -7.55 -4.88
C SER A 534 32.97 -7.00 -4.35
N ASN A 535 32.96 -5.80 -3.79
CA ASN A 535 31.87 -5.17 -3.07
C ASN A 535 31.61 -3.77 -3.67
N SER A 536 31.41 -3.68 -4.98
CA SER A 536 31.40 -2.42 -5.75
C SER A 536 30.44 -1.32 -5.29
N TYR A 537 29.44 -1.63 -4.45
CA TYR A 537 28.56 -0.62 -3.85
C TYR A 537 29.17 0.07 -2.61
N VAL A 538 30.21 -0.50 -1.99
CA VAL A 538 30.74 -0.03 -0.69
C VAL A 538 31.22 1.40 -0.77
N GLN A 539 32.09 1.72 -1.75
CA GLN A 539 32.63 3.07 -1.92
C GLN A 539 31.54 4.14 -2.14
N PRO A 540 30.61 4.02 -3.12
CA PRO A 540 29.57 5.04 -3.30
C PRO A 540 28.62 5.15 -2.10
N TYR A 541 28.32 4.05 -1.40
CA TYR A 541 27.55 4.10 -0.15
C TYR A 541 28.33 4.79 0.98
N SER A 542 29.65 4.59 1.08
CA SER A 542 30.50 5.31 2.05
C SER A 542 30.54 6.81 1.76
N CYS A 543 30.73 7.23 0.51
CA CYS A 543 30.66 8.64 0.11
C CYS A 543 29.29 9.26 0.49
N TYR A 544 28.19 8.56 0.25
CA TYR A 544 26.84 9.00 0.64
C TYR A 544 26.64 9.07 2.16
N GLU A 545 27.09 8.10 2.96
CA GLU A 545 26.92 8.14 4.42
C GLU A 545 27.80 9.24 5.06
N VAL A 546 29.02 9.48 4.56
CA VAL A 546 29.82 10.67 4.94
C VAL A 546 29.08 11.93 4.56
N ALA A 547 28.53 12.00 3.33
CA ALA A 547 27.79 13.17 2.88
C ALA A 547 26.61 13.49 3.79
N CYS A 548 25.80 12.50 4.17
CA CYS A 548 24.72 12.69 5.16
C CYS A 548 25.22 13.34 6.45
N VAL A 549 26.32 12.82 7.02
CA VAL A 549 26.91 13.38 8.26
C VAL A 549 27.43 14.81 8.06
N LEU A 550 27.94 15.16 6.87
CA LEU A 550 28.41 16.53 6.58
C LEU A 550 27.25 17.50 6.27
N LEU A 551 26.11 17.03 5.79
CA LEU A 551 24.92 17.87 5.55
C LEU A 551 24.28 18.35 6.86
N ASP A 552 24.44 17.60 7.95
CA ASP A 552 24.01 17.99 9.31
C ASP A 552 24.76 19.23 9.86
N SER A 553 25.82 19.70 9.17
CA SER A 553 26.63 20.88 9.52
C SER A 553 26.63 21.92 8.39
N PRO A 554 26.16 23.16 8.61
CA PRO A 554 26.14 24.21 7.58
C PRO A 554 27.52 24.50 6.97
N GLU A 555 28.59 24.42 7.77
CA GLU A 555 29.97 24.66 7.37
C GLU A 555 30.52 23.57 6.43
N ALA A 556 30.04 22.33 6.60
CA ALA A 556 30.47 21.18 5.80
C ALA A 556 29.47 20.80 4.68
N ALA A 557 28.31 21.44 4.62
CA ALA A 557 27.22 21.06 3.74
C ALA A 557 27.58 21.10 2.24
N GLU A 558 28.44 22.03 1.78
CA GLU A 558 28.94 22.03 0.39
C GLU A 558 29.80 20.80 0.09
N ARG A 559 30.65 20.39 1.04
CA ARG A 559 31.44 19.16 0.90
C ARG A 559 30.53 17.92 0.92
N GLY A 560 29.47 17.92 1.72
CA GLY A 560 28.42 16.91 1.69
C GLY A 560 27.75 16.81 0.31
N ARG A 561 27.34 17.95 -0.27
CA ARG A 561 26.78 18.02 -1.63
C ARG A 561 27.73 17.48 -2.68
N ALA A 562 29.02 17.83 -2.62
CA ALA A 562 30.03 17.33 -3.53
C ALA A 562 30.19 15.80 -3.46
N LEU A 563 30.25 15.22 -2.25
CA LEU A 563 30.31 13.78 -2.05
C LEU A 563 29.06 13.04 -2.54
N MET A 564 27.87 13.64 -2.42
CA MET A 564 26.65 13.06 -3.00
C MET A 564 26.65 13.07 -4.53
N LEU A 565 27.25 14.09 -5.15
CA LEU A 565 27.42 14.14 -6.60
C LEU A 565 28.44 13.08 -7.05
N GLN A 566 29.56 12.97 -6.33
CA GLN A 566 30.59 11.97 -6.55
C GLN A 566 30.02 10.54 -6.52
N ALA A 567 29.26 10.20 -5.46
CA ALA A 567 28.61 8.90 -5.27
C ALA A 567 27.63 8.52 -6.40
N LYS A 568 27.13 9.51 -7.15
CA LYS A 568 26.16 9.37 -8.24
C LYS A 568 26.81 9.37 -9.64
N GLU A 569 27.94 10.07 -9.81
CA GLU A 569 28.50 10.37 -11.14
C GLU A 569 29.83 9.64 -11.41
N GLU A 570 30.58 9.26 -10.38
CA GLU A 570 31.86 8.53 -10.52
C GLU A 570 31.72 7.00 -10.40
N TYR A 571 30.55 6.50 -9.97
CA TYR A 571 30.30 5.07 -9.74
C TYR A 571 29.08 4.58 -10.52
N ALA A 572 29.16 3.39 -11.14
CA ALA A 572 28.07 2.77 -11.89
C ALA A 572 28.18 1.23 -11.90
N GLY A 573 27.07 0.54 -12.18
CA GLY A 573 27.04 -0.92 -12.38
C GLY A 573 27.11 -1.74 -11.09
N TYR A 574 26.85 -1.14 -9.93
CA TYR A 574 26.91 -1.79 -8.62
C TYR A 574 25.53 -2.23 -8.11
N ASP A 575 25.52 -3.20 -7.19
CA ASP A 575 24.27 -3.69 -6.59
C ASP A 575 23.57 -2.56 -5.82
N PHE A 576 22.26 -2.38 -6.06
CA PHE A 576 21.42 -1.33 -5.47
C PHE A 576 21.73 0.13 -5.88
N GLU A 577 22.42 0.38 -7.01
CA GLU A 577 22.65 1.72 -7.59
C GLU A 577 21.40 2.62 -7.63
N ASN A 578 20.30 2.14 -8.23
CA ASN A 578 19.03 2.88 -8.30
C ASN A 578 18.51 3.28 -6.91
N ARG A 579 18.77 2.47 -5.88
CA ARG A 579 18.36 2.75 -4.50
C ARG A 579 19.22 3.85 -3.88
N LEU A 580 20.52 3.87 -4.16
CA LEU A 580 21.40 4.96 -3.73
C LEU A 580 21.04 6.27 -4.42
N HIS A 581 20.80 6.27 -5.73
CA HIS A 581 20.38 7.46 -6.48
C HIS A 581 19.06 8.05 -5.93
N VAL A 582 18.10 7.20 -5.55
CA VAL A 582 16.87 7.63 -4.89
C VAL A 582 17.14 8.24 -3.50
N ARG A 583 18.04 7.67 -2.69
CA ARG A 583 18.47 8.26 -1.40
C ARG A 583 19.17 9.61 -1.58
N ILE A 584 20.11 9.71 -2.53
CA ILE A 584 20.82 10.97 -2.86
C ILE A 584 19.84 12.05 -3.29
N HIS A 585 18.89 11.73 -4.18
CA HIS A 585 17.87 12.69 -4.60
C HIS A 585 17.02 13.20 -3.43
N SER A 586 16.64 12.33 -2.49
CA SER A 586 15.88 12.71 -1.30
C SER A 586 16.65 13.66 -0.39
N ALA A 587 17.88 13.29 0.01
CA ALA A 587 18.69 14.11 0.90
C ALA A 587 19.01 15.50 0.29
N LEU A 588 19.32 15.55 -1.01
CA LEU A 588 19.51 16.82 -1.73
C LEU A 588 18.21 17.64 -1.87
N ALA A 589 17.03 17.01 -1.89
CA ALA A 589 15.76 17.73 -1.90
C ALA A 589 15.43 18.34 -0.53
N SER A 590 15.64 17.59 0.57
CA SER A 590 15.41 18.07 1.94
C SER A 590 16.23 19.32 2.25
N THR A 591 17.54 19.32 1.94
CA THR A 591 18.42 20.47 2.15
C THR A 591 18.07 21.73 1.32
N ARG A 592 17.27 21.59 0.26
CA ARG A 592 16.75 22.73 -0.52
C ARG A 592 15.46 23.32 0.04
N ALA A 593 14.71 22.57 0.83
CA ALA A 593 13.48 23.05 1.46
C ALA A 593 13.75 23.90 2.72
N GLU A 594 14.93 23.76 3.33
CA GLU A 594 15.35 24.50 4.53
C GLU A 594 16.10 25.81 4.22
N ALA A 595 16.38 26.09 2.95
CA ALA A 595 16.96 27.37 2.52
C ALA A 595 15.85 28.44 2.45
N PRO A 596 15.89 29.51 3.26
CA PRO A 596 14.98 30.64 3.09
C PRO A 596 15.25 31.34 1.76
N GLN A 597 14.17 31.75 1.07
CA GLN A 597 14.23 32.63 -0.11
C GLN A 597 14.49 34.09 0.29
#